data_AF-A0A1I4FX63-F1
#
_entry.id   AF-A0A1I4FX63-F1
#
_cell.length_a   1.000
_cell.length_b   1.000
_cell.length_c   1.000
_cell.angle_alpha   90.00
_cell.angle_beta   90.00
_cell.angle_gamma   90.00
#
_symmetry.space_group_name_H-M   'P 1'
#
loop_
_entity.id
_entity.type
_entity.pdbx_description
1 polymer ?
#
loop_
_entity_poly.entity_id
_entity_poly.type
_entity_poly.pdbx_seq_one_letter_code
_entity_poly.pdbx_strand_id
1 'polypeptide(L)'
;MSALPDGREPVRIEADSAEIEAGRAEAMSAVVEEGERVEQTWTAADFADSDWEHPDTRPRLRGWLHLFSFFGAIVAGAVLIPLGSALGARAGYSVTVYCLTICGLFGISALYHRRRWSPRGWKIMKRLDHSMIFLFIAGTYTPFALLAVDQPTGYVVLAAVWAGALAGVSLKLTWPTAPRWVGVPLYIGLGWVAVFVLTDILHIAGVASLVLLAVGGVLYTAGGVAYGLKRPNPWPGTFGYHEVFHGMTVVAAICHYIAVYFAMYNSPFV
;
A
#
# COMPACT_ATOMS: atom_id res chain seq x y z
N MET A 1 41.80 18.90 -5.50
CA MET A 1 41.89 17.48 -5.88
C MET A 1 40.82 16.75 -5.12
N SER A 2 39.73 16.39 -5.80
CA SER A 2 38.65 15.57 -5.25
C SER A 2 39.20 14.19 -4.95
N ALA A 3 39.09 13.73 -3.70
CA ALA A 3 39.41 12.35 -3.36
C ALA A 3 38.53 11.40 -4.19
N LEU A 4 39.17 10.42 -4.83
CA LEU A 4 38.47 9.31 -5.49
C LEU A 4 37.67 8.53 -4.41
N PRO A 5 36.42 8.12 -4.65
CA PRO A 5 35.68 7.31 -3.70
C PRO A 5 36.42 5.99 -3.48
N ASP A 6 36.76 5.71 -2.22
CA ASP A 6 37.42 4.47 -1.79
C ASP A 6 36.59 3.27 -2.31
N GLY A 7 37.24 2.29 -2.93
CA GLY A 7 36.63 1.16 -3.65
C GLY A 7 35.92 0.13 -2.77
N ARG A 8 35.42 0.56 -1.60
CA ARG A 8 34.77 -0.23 -0.56
C ARG A 8 33.25 -0.11 -0.56
N GLU A 9 32.66 0.79 -1.34
CA GLU A 9 31.21 0.79 -1.48
C GLU A 9 30.78 -0.48 -2.24
N PRO A 10 29.86 -1.29 -1.68
CA PRO A 10 29.32 -2.44 -2.36
C PRO A 10 28.57 -1.97 -3.61
N VAL A 11 28.89 -2.57 -4.75
CA VAL A 11 28.29 -2.22 -6.03
C VAL A 11 27.55 -3.43 -6.54
N ARG A 12 26.30 -3.22 -6.93
CA ARG A 12 25.44 -4.26 -7.47
C ARG A 12 25.63 -4.33 -8.98
N ILE A 13 25.90 -5.52 -9.49
CA ILE A 13 26.05 -5.78 -10.93
C ILE A 13 24.86 -6.61 -11.40
N GLU A 14 24.22 -6.15 -12.47
CA GLU A 14 23.26 -6.93 -13.24
C GLU A 14 24.00 -7.51 -14.46
N ALA A 15 23.93 -8.83 -14.60
CA ALA A 15 24.43 -9.58 -15.75
C ALA A 15 23.34 -10.56 -16.22
N ASP A 16 23.44 -11.06 -17.46
CA ASP A 16 22.34 -11.72 -18.20
C ASP A 16 21.67 -12.89 -17.46
N SER A 17 22.34 -13.50 -16.47
CA SER A 17 21.83 -14.65 -15.73
C SER A 17 21.84 -14.53 -14.18
N ALA A 18 22.46 -13.49 -13.60
CA ALA A 18 22.60 -13.36 -12.14
C ALA A 18 22.72 -11.92 -11.62
N GLU A 19 22.29 -11.71 -10.37
CA GLU A 19 22.54 -10.48 -9.60
C GLU A 19 23.52 -10.76 -8.45
N ILE A 20 24.74 -10.21 -8.52
CA ILE A 20 25.79 -10.39 -7.50
C ILE A 20 26.01 -9.06 -6.75
N GLU A 21 26.14 -9.15 -5.42
CA GLU A 21 26.49 -8.03 -4.54
C GLU A 21 27.81 -8.34 -3.85
N ALA A 22 28.87 -7.64 -4.25
CA ALA A 22 30.19 -7.72 -3.63
C ALA A 22 30.88 -6.34 -3.66
N GLY A 23 32.05 -6.21 -3.03
CA GLY A 23 32.87 -5.00 -3.19
C GLY A 23 33.13 -4.76 -4.68
N ARG A 24 33.09 -3.51 -5.15
CA ARG A 24 33.10 -3.17 -6.58
C ARG A 24 34.14 -3.97 -7.40
N ALA A 25 35.34 -4.15 -6.87
CA ALA A 25 36.40 -4.92 -7.52
C ALA A 25 36.09 -6.42 -7.59
N GLU A 26 35.61 -7.02 -6.51
CA GLU A 26 35.29 -8.44 -6.40
C GLU A 26 34.05 -8.81 -7.24
N ALA A 27 33.03 -7.95 -7.24
CA ALA A 27 31.84 -8.10 -8.08
C ALA A 27 32.21 -8.05 -9.57
N MET A 28 33.07 -7.09 -9.96
CA MET A 28 33.53 -6.95 -11.35
C MET A 28 34.43 -8.13 -11.76
N SER A 29 35.29 -8.63 -10.88
CA SER A 29 36.14 -9.80 -11.13
C SER A 29 35.33 -11.07 -11.35
N ALA A 30 34.30 -11.32 -10.52
CA ALA A 30 33.44 -12.49 -10.65
C ALA A 30 32.67 -12.51 -11.99
N VAL A 31 32.09 -11.37 -12.38
CA VAL A 31 31.33 -11.26 -13.64
C VAL A 31 32.24 -11.40 -14.87
N VAL A 32 33.47 -10.87 -14.80
CA VAL A 32 34.48 -11.03 -15.86
C VAL A 32 35.04 -12.46 -15.93
N GLU A 33 35.21 -13.16 -14.79
CA GLU A 33 35.63 -14.57 -14.75
C GLU A 33 34.58 -15.51 -15.36
N GLU A 34 33.29 -15.20 -15.20
CA GLU A 34 32.18 -15.93 -15.84
C GLU A 34 32.03 -15.61 -17.34
N GLY A 35 32.82 -14.67 -17.89
CA GLY A 35 32.77 -14.27 -19.29
C GLY A 35 31.56 -13.38 -19.65
N GLU A 36 30.83 -12.92 -18.64
CA GLU A 36 29.68 -12.03 -18.80
C GLU A 36 30.14 -10.55 -18.81
N ARG A 37 29.34 -9.68 -19.45
CA ARG A 37 29.60 -8.24 -19.44
C ARG A 37 28.74 -7.56 -18.38
N VAL A 38 29.40 -6.80 -17.52
CA VAL A 38 28.74 -5.85 -16.62
C VAL A 38 28.03 -4.79 -17.49
N GLU A 39 26.70 -4.88 -17.60
CA GLU A 39 25.94 -3.89 -18.39
C GLU A 39 25.74 -2.59 -17.62
N GLN A 40 25.38 -2.67 -16.34
CA GLN A 40 25.21 -1.52 -15.44
C GLN A 40 25.55 -1.82 -13.99
N THR A 41 25.96 -0.75 -13.28
CA THR A 41 26.17 -0.73 -11.83
C THR A 41 25.44 0.45 -11.21
N TRP A 42 24.88 0.26 -10.02
CA TRP A 42 24.22 1.35 -9.28
C TRP A 42 24.70 1.41 -7.83
N THR A 43 24.65 2.61 -7.28
CA THR A 43 24.97 2.97 -5.90
C THR A 43 23.75 3.56 -5.20
N ALA A 44 23.81 3.76 -3.88
CA ALA A 44 22.73 4.43 -3.15
C ALA A 44 22.43 5.85 -3.67
N ALA A 45 23.44 6.54 -4.21
CA ALA A 45 23.29 7.88 -4.79
C ALA A 45 22.34 7.91 -6.00
N ASP A 46 22.26 6.83 -6.78
CA ASP A 46 21.43 6.76 -7.99
C ASP A 46 19.91 6.74 -7.67
N PHE A 47 19.56 6.30 -6.45
CA PHE A 47 18.17 6.33 -5.96
C PHE A 47 17.78 7.74 -5.50
N ALA A 48 18.74 8.53 -4.99
CA ALA A 48 18.61 9.94 -4.62
C ALA A 48 17.40 10.24 -3.70
N ASP A 49 17.16 9.37 -2.70
CA ASP A 49 16.02 9.45 -1.79
C ASP A 49 16.40 8.93 -0.40
N SER A 50 16.19 9.72 0.64
CA SER A 50 16.56 9.39 2.02
C SER A 50 15.67 8.34 2.68
N ASP A 51 14.51 8.04 2.08
CA ASP A 51 13.62 6.96 2.49
C ASP A 51 13.91 5.66 1.71
N TRP A 52 14.89 5.65 0.81
CA TRP A 52 15.35 4.41 0.19
C TRP A 52 16.13 3.54 1.20
N GLU A 53 15.72 2.29 1.32
CA GLU A 53 16.43 1.27 2.10
C GLU A 53 17.00 0.24 1.15
N HIS A 54 18.31 -0.04 1.25
CA HIS A 54 18.98 -1.03 0.42
C HIS A 54 18.29 -2.39 0.59
N PRO A 55 17.97 -3.13 -0.48
CA PRO A 55 17.21 -4.38 -0.42
C PRO A 55 17.67 -5.35 0.68
N ASP A 56 18.97 -5.40 0.90
CA ASP A 56 19.68 -6.32 1.78
C ASP A 56 19.80 -5.83 3.24
N THR A 57 19.43 -4.57 3.48
CA THR A 57 19.35 -3.97 4.83
C THR A 57 17.93 -3.92 5.38
N ARG A 58 16.91 -4.25 4.56
CA ARG A 58 15.51 -4.25 4.96
C ARG A 58 15.23 -5.39 5.96
N PRO A 59 14.29 -5.22 6.90
CA PRO A 59 13.87 -6.31 7.77
C PRO A 59 13.42 -7.54 6.99
N ARG A 60 13.70 -8.75 7.50
CA ARG A 60 13.42 -10.03 6.82
C ARG A 60 11.96 -10.18 6.36
N LEU A 61 11.00 -9.66 7.13
CA LEU A 61 9.57 -9.75 6.83
C LEU A 61 9.04 -8.66 5.89
N ARG A 62 9.90 -7.78 5.37
CA ARG A 62 9.51 -6.71 4.46
C ARG A 62 8.78 -7.25 3.23
N GLY A 63 7.57 -6.74 3.03
CA GLY A 63 6.68 -7.09 1.91
C GLY A 63 5.98 -8.46 2.01
N TRP A 64 6.36 -9.34 2.94
CA TRP A 64 5.74 -10.68 3.05
C TRP A 64 4.28 -10.64 3.49
N LEU A 65 3.95 -9.77 4.46
CA LEU A 65 2.58 -9.60 4.94
C LEU A 65 1.63 -9.23 3.81
N HIS A 66 2.02 -8.28 2.95
CA HIS A 66 1.23 -7.87 1.80
C HIS A 66 1.22 -8.92 0.69
N LEU A 67 2.29 -9.69 0.50
CA LEU A 67 2.30 -10.80 -0.46
C LEU A 67 1.23 -11.86 -0.12
N PHE A 68 1.18 -12.33 1.13
CA PHE A 68 0.15 -13.28 1.54
C PHE A 68 -1.25 -12.66 1.52
N SER A 69 -1.36 -11.39 1.94
CA SER A 69 -2.63 -10.67 1.92
C SER A 69 -3.16 -10.42 0.51
N PHE A 70 -2.31 -10.33 -0.51
CA PHE A 70 -2.74 -10.23 -1.91
C PHE A 70 -3.52 -11.47 -2.35
N PHE A 71 -3.01 -12.68 -2.08
CA PHE A 71 -3.74 -13.91 -2.39
C PHE A 71 -5.01 -14.05 -1.55
N GLY A 72 -4.96 -13.64 -0.28
CA GLY A 72 -6.14 -13.54 0.58
C GLY A 72 -7.20 -12.60 0.01
N ALA A 73 -6.79 -11.43 -0.50
CA ALA A 73 -7.67 -10.45 -1.13
C ALA A 73 -8.31 -10.96 -2.42
N ILE A 74 -7.59 -11.76 -3.23
CA ILE A 74 -8.17 -12.42 -4.41
C ILE A 74 -9.29 -13.36 -4.00
N VAL A 75 -9.05 -14.22 -2.99
CA VAL A 75 -10.07 -15.15 -2.49
C VAL A 75 -11.26 -14.39 -1.90
N ALA A 76 -10.98 -13.36 -1.09
CA ALA A 76 -12.00 -12.52 -0.47
C ALA A 76 -12.87 -11.81 -1.53
N GLY A 77 -12.26 -11.32 -2.61
CA GLY A 77 -12.96 -10.73 -3.74
C GLY A 77 -13.77 -11.74 -4.57
N ALA A 78 -13.21 -12.93 -4.81
CA ALA A 78 -13.90 -14.02 -5.48
C ALA A 78 -15.17 -14.49 -4.72
N VAL A 79 -15.23 -14.26 -3.41
CA VAL A 79 -16.42 -14.49 -2.58
C VAL A 79 -17.36 -13.27 -2.58
N LEU A 80 -16.84 -12.08 -2.27
CA LEU A 80 -17.69 -10.91 -2.02
C LEU A 80 -18.35 -10.37 -3.30
N ILE A 81 -17.66 -10.41 -4.44
CA ILE A 81 -18.16 -9.86 -5.71
C ILE A 81 -19.41 -10.63 -6.20
N PRO A 82 -19.42 -11.98 -6.29
CA PRO A 82 -20.63 -12.71 -6.66
C PRO A 82 -21.78 -12.50 -5.68
N LEU A 83 -21.51 -12.48 -4.37
CA LEU A 83 -22.54 -12.24 -3.35
C LEU A 83 -23.19 -10.87 -3.52
N GLY A 84 -22.39 -9.81 -3.70
CA GLY A 84 -22.92 -8.47 -3.96
C GLY A 84 -23.68 -8.37 -5.27
N SER A 85 -23.17 -9.01 -6.33
CA SER A 85 -23.84 -9.02 -7.63
C SER A 85 -25.19 -9.75 -7.59
N ALA A 86 -25.33 -10.77 -6.74
CA ALA A 86 -26.58 -11.49 -6.54
C ALA A 86 -27.64 -10.66 -5.77
N LEU A 87 -27.21 -9.73 -4.92
CA LEU A 87 -28.11 -8.81 -4.21
C LEU A 87 -28.57 -7.66 -5.11
N GLY A 88 -27.70 -7.19 -6.01
CA GLY A 88 -28.06 -6.21 -7.02
C GLY A 88 -26.85 -5.55 -7.68
N ALA A 89 -27.10 -4.87 -8.80
CA ALA A 89 -26.02 -4.25 -9.60
C ALA A 89 -25.22 -3.21 -8.81
N ARG A 90 -25.91 -2.46 -7.93
CA ARG A 90 -25.29 -1.44 -7.10
C ARG A 90 -24.32 -2.05 -6.09
N ALA A 91 -24.75 -3.10 -5.40
CA ALA A 91 -23.91 -3.85 -4.48
C ALA A 91 -22.70 -4.46 -5.20
N GLY A 92 -22.94 -5.21 -6.27
CA GLY A 92 -21.90 -5.85 -7.09
C GLY A 92 -20.83 -4.87 -7.59
N TYR A 93 -21.24 -3.73 -8.15
CA TYR A 93 -20.31 -2.68 -8.58
C TYR A 93 -19.45 -2.16 -7.42
N SER A 94 -20.10 -1.78 -6.32
CA SER A 94 -19.43 -1.13 -5.19
C SER A 94 -18.37 -2.02 -4.53
N VAL A 95 -18.69 -3.31 -4.33
CA VAL A 95 -17.75 -4.28 -3.76
C VAL A 95 -16.66 -4.67 -4.75
N THR A 96 -16.93 -4.65 -6.06
CA THR A 96 -15.90 -4.88 -7.09
C THR A 96 -14.82 -3.79 -7.03
N VAL A 97 -15.22 -2.53 -6.94
CA VAL A 97 -14.27 -1.40 -6.80
C VAL A 97 -13.42 -1.56 -5.52
N TYR A 98 -14.05 -1.93 -4.40
CA TYR A 98 -13.33 -2.22 -3.16
C TYR A 98 -12.33 -3.38 -3.32
N CYS A 99 -12.77 -4.51 -3.87
CA CYS A 99 -11.94 -5.71 -4.03
C CYS A 99 -10.76 -5.50 -4.99
N LEU A 100 -10.95 -4.73 -6.05
CA LEU A 100 -9.86 -4.40 -6.98
C LEU A 100 -8.81 -3.50 -6.33
N THR A 101 -9.23 -2.53 -5.51
CA THR A 101 -8.29 -1.60 -4.87
C THR A 101 -7.52 -2.26 -3.72
N ILE A 102 -8.12 -3.16 -2.94
CA ILE A 102 -7.38 -3.96 -1.93
C ILE A 102 -6.39 -4.95 -2.59
N CYS A 103 -6.77 -5.58 -3.70
CA CYS A 103 -5.84 -6.41 -4.49
C CYS A 103 -4.69 -5.56 -5.05
N GLY A 104 -4.99 -4.38 -5.60
CA GLY A 104 -3.99 -3.46 -6.10
C GLY A 104 -3.03 -3.00 -5.00
N LEU A 105 -3.53 -2.63 -3.82
CA LEU A 105 -2.72 -2.22 -2.67
C LEU A 105 -1.73 -3.31 -2.28
N PHE A 106 -2.23 -4.50 -1.97
CA PHE A 106 -1.36 -5.58 -1.50
C PHE A 106 -0.44 -6.11 -2.60
N GLY A 107 -0.94 -6.24 -3.83
CA GLY A 107 -0.15 -6.75 -4.96
C GLY A 107 0.99 -5.81 -5.34
N ILE A 108 0.70 -4.52 -5.51
CA ILE A 108 1.72 -3.52 -5.85
C ILE A 108 2.72 -3.37 -4.71
N SER A 109 2.25 -3.36 -3.46
CA SER A 109 3.13 -3.24 -2.30
C SER A 109 4.04 -4.44 -2.09
N ALA A 110 3.50 -5.65 -2.27
CA ALA A 110 4.31 -6.87 -2.29
C ALA A 110 5.38 -6.79 -3.38
N LEU A 111 5.00 -6.44 -4.60
CA LEU A 111 5.91 -6.35 -5.73
C LEU A 111 6.99 -5.27 -5.52
N TYR A 112 6.62 -4.11 -4.97
CA TYR A 112 7.55 -3.03 -4.65
C TYR A 112 8.62 -3.47 -3.63
N HIS A 113 8.20 -4.19 -2.60
CA HIS A 113 9.09 -4.56 -1.50
C HIS A 113 9.87 -5.86 -1.72
N ARG A 114 9.31 -6.83 -2.46
CA ARG A 114 9.93 -8.15 -2.64
C ARG A 114 10.92 -8.20 -3.78
N ARG A 115 10.72 -7.41 -4.84
CA ARG A 115 11.61 -7.39 -5.99
C ARG A 115 12.76 -6.38 -5.81
N ARG A 116 13.92 -6.72 -6.35
CA ARG A 116 15.08 -5.85 -6.52
C ARG A 116 14.89 -5.09 -7.84
N TRP A 117 15.01 -3.77 -7.81
CA TRP A 117 14.65 -2.88 -8.91
C TRP A 117 15.83 -1.99 -9.26
N SER A 118 16.04 -1.73 -10.57
CA SER A 118 16.88 -0.63 -11.03
C SER A 118 16.38 0.71 -10.48
N PRO A 119 17.22 1.77 -10.42
CA PRO A 119 16.82 3.07 -9.88
C PRO A 119 15.55 3.64 -10.53
N ARG A 120 15.39 3.46 -11.85
CA ARG A 120 14.18 3.85 -12.58
C ARG A 120 12.97 3.00 -12.17
N GLY A 121 13.12 1.67 -12.14
CA GLY A 121 12.05 0.75 -11.76
C GLY A 121 11.56 0.99 -10.33
N TRP A 122 12.49 1.24 -9.40
CA TRP A 122 12.18 1.54 -8.01
C TRP A 122 11.36 2.83 -7.88
N LYS A 123 11.72 3.91 -8.60
CA LYS A 123 10.96 5.16 -8.60
C LYS A 123 9.54 4.95 -9.13
N ILE A 124 9.35 4.15 -10.18
CA ILE A 124 8.03 3.80 -10.71
C ILE A 124 7.22 3.02 -9.67
N MET A 125 7.80 1.98 -9.08
CA MET A 125 7.10 1.17 -8.10
C MET A 125 6.77 1.93 -6.82
N LYS A 126 7.65 2.83 -6.36
CA LYS A 126 7.37 3.74 -5.24
C LYS A 126 6.17 4.63 -5.52
N ARG A 127 6.05 5.15 -6.76
CA ARG A 127 4.87 5.94 -7.17
C ARG A 127 3.61 5.10 -7.09
N LEU A 128 3.63 3.89 -7.64
CA LEU A 128 2.47 3.00 -7.66
C LEU A 128 2.06 2.60 -6.24
N ASP A 129 3.00 2.14 -5.42
CA ASP A 129 2.76 1.70 -4.03
C ASP A 129 2.13 2.82 -3.18
N HIS A 130 2.73 4.01 -3.20
CA HIS A 130 2.20 5.15 -2.45
C HIS A 130 0.87 5.70 -3.01
N SER A 131 0.62 5.53 -4.31
CA SER A 131 -0.64 5.93 -4.96
C SER A 131 -1.78 4.98 -4.60
N MET A 132 -1.48 3.67 -4.46
CA MET A 132 -2.49 2.69 -4.12
C MET A 132 -3.11 2.92 -2.75
N ILE A 133 -2.40 3.54 -1.81
CA ILE A 133 -2.97 3.93 -0.51
C ILE A 133 -4.18 4.87 -0.71
N PHE A 134 -4.04 5.89 -1.58
CA PHE A 134 -5.13 6.81 -1.88
C PHE A 134 -6.31 6.12 -2.59
N LEU A 135 -6.01 5.31 -3.59
CA LEU A 135 -7.03 4.57 -4.34
C LEU A 135 -7.77 3.56 -3.46
N PHE A 136 -7.07 2.90 -2.55
CA PHE A 136 -7.66 1.96 -1.61
C PHE A 136 -8.53 2.64 -0.57
N ILE A 137 -8.17 3.82 -0.08
CA ILE A 137 -9.06 4.62 0.77
C ILE A 137 -10.37 4.89 0.01
N ALA A 138 -10.32 5.47 -1.19
CA ALA A 138 -11.53 5.75 -1.98
C ALA A 138 -12.32 4.47 -2.35
N GLY A 139 -11.61 3.39 -2.68
CA GLY A 139 -12.22 2.09 -2.96
C GLY A 139 -12.95 1.50 -1.75
N THR A 140 -12.41 1.68 -0.55
CA THR A 140 -13.06 1.28 0.71
C THR A 140 -14.31 2.10 1.00
N TYR A 141 -14.29 3.40 0.72
CA TYR A 141 -15.48 4.25 0.87
C TYR A 141 -16.60 3.89 -0.10
N THR A 142 -16.28 3.39 -1.29
CA THR A 142 -17.28 3.11 -2.35
C THR A 142 -18.48 2.27 -1.87
N PRO A 143 -18.31 1.08 -1.26
CA PRO A 143 -19.44 0.32 -0.71
C PRO A 143 -20.17 1.04 0.43
N PHE A 144 -19.48 1.73 1.35
CA PHE A 144 -20.17 2.47 2.42
C PHE A 144 -21.00 3.64 1.89
N ALA A 145 -20.41 4.45 1.00
CA ALA A 145 -21.09 5.59 0.39
C ALA A 145 -22.30 5.17 -0.44
N LEU A 146 -22.22 4.00 -1.09
CA LEU A 146 -23.32 3.52 -1.93
C LEU A 146 -24.36 2.70 -1.16
N LEU A 147 -24.00 2.00 -0.09
CA LEU A 147 -24.88 1.02 0.58
C LEU A 147 -25.18 1.35 2.05
N ALA A 148 -24.40 2.20 2.70
CA ALA A 148 -24.49 2.47 4.14
C ALA A 148 -24.79 3.93 4.48
N VAL A 149 -25.05 4.77 3.48
CA VAL A 149 -25.30 6.22 3.62
C VAL A 149 -26.49 6.59 2.73
N ASP A 150 -27.28 7.57 3.16
CA ASP A 150 -28.38 8.09 2.34
C ASP A 150 -27.85 8.71 1.03
N GLN A 151 -28.63 8.62 -0.04
CA GLN A 151 -28.11 8.81 -1.40
C GLN A 151 -27.48 10.19 -1.69
N PRO A 152 -28.09 11.33 -1.30
CA PRO A 152 -27.47 12.63 -1.52
C PRO A 152 -26.10 12.73 -0.83
N THR A 153 -26.02 12.34 0.44
CA THR A 153 -24.78 12.40 1.23
C THR A 153 -23.75 11.38 0.73
N GLY A 154 -24.20 10.17 0.39
CA GLY A 154 -23.37 9.09 -0.14
C GLY A 154 -22.62 9.52 -1.41
N TYR A 155 -23.30 10.17 -2.36
CA TYR A 155 -22.63 10.68 -3.56
C TYR A 155 -21.67 11.82 -3.27
N VAL A 156 -21.97 12.70 -2.31
CA VAL A 156 -21.04 13.76 -1.86
C VAL A 156 -19.78 13.15 -1.25
N VAL A 157 -19.92 12.16 -0.36
CA VAL A 157 -18.80 11.42 0.24
C VAL A 157 -17.98 10.75 -0.86
N LEU A 158 -18.63 10.05 -1.79
CA LEU A 158 -17.95 9.35 -2.89
C LEU A 158 -17.15 10.33 -3.77
N ALA A 159 -17.74 11.46 -4.15
CA ALA A 159 -17.07 12.50 -4.93
C ALA A 159 -15.87 13.08 -4.16
N ALA A 160 -16.04 13.39 -2.88
CA ALA A 160 -14.98 13.94 -2.03
C ALA A 160 -13.78 12.99 -1.90
N VAL A 161 -14.03 11.70 -1.60
CA VAL A 161 -12.95 10.73 -1.39
C VAL A 161 -12.22 10.38 -2.69
N TRP A 162 -12.94 10.27 -3.82
CA TRP A 162 -12.30 10.02 -5.11
C TRP A 162 -11.54 11.23 -5.64
N ALA A 163 -12.07 12.45 -5.46
CA ALA A 163 -11.33 13.68 -5.79
C ALA A 163 -10.05 13.79 -4.94
N GLY A 164 -10.15 13.57 -3.63
CA GLY A 164 -8.99 13.54 -2.73
C GLY A 164 -7.98 12.45 -3.10
N ALA A 165 -8.44 11.27 -3.49
CA ALA A 165 -7.58 10.20 -3.94
C ALA A 165 -6.85 10.54 -5.25
N LEU A 166 -7.54 11.10 -6.24
CA LEU A 166 -6.92 11.52 -7.50
C LEU A 166 -5.92 12.66 -7.30
N ALA A 167 -6.21 13.60 -6.41
CA ALA A 167 -5.24 14.63 -6.02
C ALA A 167 -3.99 14.02 -5.35
N GLY A 168 -4.20 13.06 -4.44
CA GLY A 168 -3.12 12.31 -3.79
C GLY A 168 -2.26 11.48 -4.75
N VAL A 169 -2.89 10.78 -5.70
CA VAL A 169 -2.20 10.06 -6.78
C VAL A 169 -1.38 11.04 -7.63
N SER A 170 -1.97 12.16 -8.03
CA SER A 170 -1.28 13.20 -8.82
C SER A 170 -0.05 13.76 -8.08
N LEU A 171 -0.16 13.97 -6.76
CA LEU A 171 0.97 14.36 -5.92
C LEU A 171 2.09 13.31 -5.95
N LYS A 172 1.77 12.02 -5.85
CA LYS A 172 2.80 10.95 -5.88
C LYS A 172 3.38 10.71 -7.27
N LEU A 173 2.60 10.96 -8.33
CA LEU A 173 3.06 10.90 -9.72
C LEU A 173 3.90 12.11 -10.13
N THR A 174 3.77 13.26 -9.48
CA THR A 174 4.61 14.44 -9.76
C THR A 174 5.80 14.53 -8.79
N TRP A 175 5.61 14.15 -7.54
CA TRP A 175 6.63 14.21 -6.48
C TRP A 175 6.76 12.86 -5.73
N PRO A 176 7.48 11.89 -6.31
CA PRO A 176 7.59 10.53 -5.76
C PRO A 176 8.45 10.48 -4.49
N THR A 177 9.41 11.40 -4.38
CA THR A 177 10.32 11.56 -3.25
C THR A 177 9.77 12.50 -2.18
N ALA A 178 8.48 12.86 -2.27
CA ALA A 178 7.80 13.66 -1.26
C ALA A 178 7.98 13.03 0.13
N PRO A 179 8.44 13.79 1.13
CA PRO A 179 8.65 13.28 2.46
C PRO A 179 7.40 12.61 3.02
N ARG A 180 7.59 11.53 3.80
CA ARG A 180 6.49 10.80 4.45
C ARG A 180 5.55 11.69 5.27
N TRP A 181 6.05 12.78 5.88
CA TRP A 181 5.26 13.72 6.68
C TRP A 181 4.22 14.49 5.84
N VAL A 182 4.39 14.56 4.52
CA VAL A 182 3.35 15.10 3.62
C VAL A 182 2.30 14.03 3.32
N GLY A 183 2.74 12.81 3.02
CA GLY A 183 1.84 11.71 2.65
C GLY A 183 0.94 11.24 3.79
N VAL A 184 1.52 10.96 4.95
CA VAL A 184 0.80 10.35 6.09
C VAL A 184 -0.40 11.18 6.54
N PRO A 185 -0.31 12.50 6.77
CA PRO A 185 -1.47 13.31 7.12
C PRO A 185 -2.55 13.35 6.04
N LEU A 186 -2.17 13.32 4.75
CA LEU A 186 -3.14 13.29 3.65
C LEU A 186 -3.91 11.97 3.63
N TYR A 187 -3.23 10.84 3.86
CA TYR A 187 -3.88 9.53 3.98
C TYR A 187 -4.85 9.50 5.16
N ILE A 188 -4.42 9.99 6.33
CA ILE A 188 -5.25 10.02 7.53
C ILE A 188 -6.43 10.98 7.32
N GLY A 189 -6.21 12.19 6.84
CA GLY A 189 -7.28 13.17 6.60
C GLY A 189 -8.35 12.63 5.65
N LEU A 190 -7.94 12.02 4.53
CA LEU A 190 -8.86 11.39 3.59
C LEU A 190 -9.58 10.17 4.21
N GLY A 191 -8.86 9.38 5.00
CA GLY A 191 -9.37 8.20 5.68
C GLY A 191 -10.42 8.49 6.75
N TRP A 192 -10.50 9.72 7.26
CA TRP A 192 -11.42 10.12 8.34
C TRP A 192 -12.71 10.81 7.86
N VAL A 193 -12.93 10.93 6.54
CA VAL A 193 -14.19 11.46 5.96
C VAL A 193 -15.44 10.73 6.48
N ALA A 194 -15.34 9.44 6.83
CA ALA A 194 -16.41 8.61 7.35
C ALA A 194 -17.01 9.14 8.66
N VAL A 195 -16.26 9.94 9.43
CA VAL A 195 -16.76 10.52 10.69
C VAL A 195 -18.02 11.34 10.46
N PHE A 196 -18.15 11.98 9.30
CA PHE A 196 -19.33 12.78 8.96
C PHE A 196 -20.58 11.96 8.65
N VAL A 197 -20.46 10.64 8.47
CA VAL A 197 -21.57 9.74 8.08
C VAL A 197 -21.71 8.52 9.00
N LEU A 198 -21.08 8.52 10.19
CA LEU A 198 -21.16 7.38 11.12
C LEU A 198 -22.59 7.08 11.59
N THR A 199 -23.43 8.11 11.74
CA THR A 199 -24.82 7.96 12.13
C THR A 199 -25.61 7.18 11.09
N ASP A 200 -25.37 7.43 9.80
CA ASP A 200 -26.05 6.69 8.74
C ASP A 200 -25.54 5.26 8.69
N ILE A 201 -24.22 5.07 8.82
CA ILE A 201 -23.62 3.72 8.87
C ILE A 201 -24.19 2.92 10.04
N LEU A 202 -24.41 3.54 11.21
CA LEU A 202 -25.04 2.90 12.35
C LEU A 202 -26.46 2.44 12.04
N HIS A 203 -27.29 3.33 11.49
CA HIS A 203 -28.70 3.04 11.25
C HIS A 203 -28.95 2.12 10.06
N ILE A 204 -28.10 2.18 9.03
CA ILE A 204 -28.28 1.47 7.76
C ILE A 204 -27.46 0.18 7.75
N ALA A 205 -26.15 0.26 8.01
CA ALA A 205 -25.28 -0.91 7.97
C ALA A 205 -25.19 -1.65 9.32
N GLY A 206 -25.69 -1.06 10.40
CA GLY A 206 -25.77 -1.67 11.72
C GLY A 206 -24.51 -1.50 12.57
N VAL A 207 -24.66 -1.82 13.86
CA VAL A 207 -23.61 -1.63 14.88
C VAL A 207 -22.32 -2.42 14.59
N ALA A 208 -22.44 -3.63 14.03
CA ALA A 208 -21.29 -4.46 13.69
C ALA A 208 -20.41 -3.78 12.63
N SER A 209 -21.03 -3.28 11.56
CA SER A 209 -20.35 -2.52 10.49
C SER A 209 -19.66 -1.27 11.04
N LEU A 210 -20.35 -0.51 11.90
CA LEU A 210 -19.80 0.69 12.52
C LEU A 210 -18.55 0.37 13.36
N VAL A 211 -18.63 -0.62 14.25
CA VAL A 211 -17.53 -0.98 15.15
C VAL A 211 -16.33 -1.46 14.35
N LEU A 212 -16.54 -2.34 13.36
CA LEU A 212 -15.47 -2.84 12.49
C LEU A 212 -14.83 -1.72 11.65
N LEU A 213 -15.64 -0.81 11.12
CA LEU A 213 -15.15 0.38 10.40
C LEU A 213 -14.28 1.25 11.32
N ALA A 214 -14.76 1.54 12.53
CA ALA A 214 -14.06 2.36 13.52
C ALA A 214 -12.75 1.71 13.97
N VAL A 215 -12.77 0.42 14.32
CA VAL A 215 -11.56 -0.33 14.69
C VAL A 215 -10.56 -0.35 13.54
N GLY A 216 -11.00 -0.62 12.31
CA GLY A 216 -10.11 -0.57 11.14
C GLY A 216 -9.55 0.83 10.89
N GLY A 217 -10.35 1.89 11.05
CA GLY A 217 -9.89 3.27 10.92
C GLY A 217 -8.83 3.66 11.96
N VAL A 218 -9.01 3.23 13.22
CA VAL A 218 -8.01 3.41 14.29
C VAL A 218 -6.74 2.63 13.96
N LEU A 219 -6.84 1.38 13.49
CA LEU A 219 -5.68 0.57 13.12
C LEU A 219 -4.89 1.20 11.95
N TYR A 220 -5.56 1.69 10.90
CA TYR A 220 -4.89 2.43 9.82
C TYR A 220 -4.16 3.66 10.34
N THR A 221 -4.80 4.41 11.24
CA THR A 221 -4.21 5.62 11.83
C THR A 221 -2.98 5.25 12.68
N ALA A 222 -3.10 4.25 13.55
CA ALA A 222 -2.01 3.77 14.39
C ALA A 222 -0.83 3.26 13.55
N GLY A 223 -1.10 2.50 12.49
CA GLY A 223 -0.10 2.07 11.52
C GLY A 223 0.58 3.25 10.82
N GLY A 224 -0.20 4.22 10.32
CA GLY A 224 0.31 5.41 9.65
C GLY A 224 1.19 6.27 10.57
N VAL A 225 0.80 6.41 11.84
CA VAL A 225 1.60 7.07 12.88
C VAL A 225 2.89 6.30 13.15
N ALA A 226 2.84 4.98 13.30
CA ALA A 226 4.04 4.16 13.49
C ALA A 226 5.02 4.31 12.32
N TYR A 227 4.51 4.33 11.08
CA TYR A 227 5.29 4.58 9.87
C TYR A 227 5.91 5.98 9.83
N GLY A 228 5.13 7.01 10.19
CA GLY A 228 5.58 8.39 10.25
C GLY A 228 6.68 8.61 11.29
N LEU A 229 6.53 8.00 12.46
CA LEU A 229 7.46 8.11 13.60
C LEU A 229 8.68 7.18 13.52
N LYS A 230 8.71 6.24 12.55
CA LYS A 230 9.75 5.19 12.44
C LYS A 230 9.87 4.31 13.70
N ARG A 231 8.77 4.14 14.44
CA ARG A 231 8.71 3.37 15.70
C ARG A 231 7.34 2.74 15.87
N PRO A 232 7.21 1.61 16.60
CA PRO A 232 8.28 0.87 17.29
C PRO A 232 9.07 -0.06 16.34
N ASN A 233 10.22 -0.57 16.80
CA ASN A 233 10.99 -1.62 16.14
C ASN A 233 11.04 -2.86 17.03
N PRO A 234 9.95 -3.66 17.08
CA PRO A 234 9.80 -4.71 18.09
C PRO A 234 10.84 -5.82 17.93
N TRP A 235 11.26 -6.13 16.70
CA TRP A 235 12.33 -7.09 16.43
C TRP A 235 13.29 -6.54 15.36
N PRO A 236 14.34 -5.81 15.76
CA PRO A 236 15.31 -5.23 14.82
C PRO A 236 15.87 -6.27 13.82
N GLY A 237 15.96 -5.89 12.55
CA GLY A 237 16.39 -6.76 11.45
C GLY A 237 15.35 -7.78 10.95
N THR A 238 14.24 -8.00 11.67
CA THR A 238 13.20 -8.97 11.27
C THR A 238 11.83 -8.32 11.10
N PHE A 239 11.37 -7.55 12.09
CA PHE A 239 10.08 -6.88 12.12
C PHE A 239 10.24 -5.49 12.75
N GLY A 240 10.21 -4.44 11.92
CA GLY A 240 10.32 -3.05 12.31
C GLY A 240 9.01 -2.27 12.19
N TYR A 241 9.11 -0.94 12.28
CA TYR A 241 7.98 -0.02 12.19
C TYR A 241 7.17 -0.16 10.88
N HIS A 242 7.85 -0.51 9.78
CA HIS A 242 7.22 -0.69 8.47
C HIS A 242 6.37 -1.97 8.44
N GLU A 243 6.85 -3.03 9.07
CA GLU A 243 6.10 -4.28 9.24
C GLU A 243 4.93 -4.11 10.22
N VAL A 244 5.07 -3.27 11.27
CA VAL A 244 3.95 -2.85 12.12
C VAL A 244 2.88 -2.16 11.27
N PHE A 245 3.27 -1.21 10.42
CA PHE A 245 2.35 -0.53 9.52
C PHE A 245 1.63 -1.50 8.57
N HIS A 246 2.37 -2.41 7.92
CA HIS A 246 1.78 -3.44 7.07
C HIS A 246 0.82 -4.35 7.86
N GLY A 247 1.22 -4.82 9.05
CA GLY A 247 0.37 -5.66 9.89
C GLY A 247 -0.94 -4.97 10.29
N MET A 248 -0.87 -3.72 10.74
CA MET A 248 -2.05 -2.92 11.06
C MET A 248 -2.94 -2.70 9.84
N THR A 249 -2.35 -2.46 8.67
CA THR A 249 -3.07 -2.29 7.38
C THR A 249 -3.82 -3.57 7.02
N VAL A 250 -3.21 -4.74 7.18
CA VAL A 250 -3.85 -6.04 6.90
C VAL A 250 -5.02 -6.29 7.85
N VAL A 251 -4.84 -6.10 9.16
CA VAL A 251 -5.93 -6.31 10.13
C VAL A 251 -7.06 -5.31 9.90
N ALA A 252 -6.74 -4.05 9.63
CA ALA A 252 -7.74 -3.03 9.30
C ALA A 252 -8.53 -3.38 8.03
N ALA A 253 -7.85 -3.89 6.99
CA ALA A 253 -8.48 -4.31 5.76
C ALA A 253 -9.44 -5.50 5.98
N ILE A 254 -9.10 -6.44 6.85
CA ILE A 254 -9.99 -7.53 7.26
C ILE A 254 -11.22 -6.98 7.99
N CYS A 255 -11.04 -6.05 8.94
CA CYS A 255 -12.18 -5.40 9.60
C CYS A 255 -13.11 -4.72 8.60
N HIS A 256 -12.55 -3.96 7.66
CA HIS A 256 -13.33 -3.25 6.65
C HIS A 256 -14.00 -4.20 5.65
N TYR A 257 -13.37 -5.31 5.27
CA TYR A 257 -13.99 -6.34 4.44
C TYR A 257 -15.25 -6.90 5.10
N ILE A 258 -15.15 -7.27 6.38
CA ILE A 258 -16.29 -7.81 7.14
C ILE A 258 -17.37 -6.74 7.34
N ALA A 259 -16.97 -5.48 7.58
CA ALA A 259 -17.91 -4.36 7.66
C ALA A 259 -18.68 -4.13 6.34
N VAL A 260 -18.00 -4.23 5.19
CA VAL A 260 -18.62 -4.14 3.87
C VAL A 260 -19.60 -5.29 3.64
N TYR A 261 -19.24 -6.51 4.06
CA TYR A 261 -20.15 -7.66 4.01
C TYR A 261 -21.46 -7.37 4.78
N PHE A 262 -21.38 -6.87 6.02
CA PHE A 262 -22.58 -6.52 6.78
C PHE A 262 -23.36 -5.36 6.17
N ALA A 263 -22.67 -4.30 5.72
CA ALA A 263 -23.30 -3.17 5.05
C ALA A 263 -24.11 -3.61 3.82
N MET A 264 -23.59 -4.54 3.05
CA MET A 264 -24.24 -5.07 1.86
C MET A 264 -25.55 -5.80 2.16
N TYR A 265 -25.63 -6.61 3.23
CA TYR A 265 -26.85 -7.35 3.59
C TYR A 265 -27.88 -6.52 4.38
N ASN A 266 -27.45 -5.47 5.07
CA ASN A 266 -28.35 -4.59 5.83
C ASN A 266 -28.86 -3.40 4.99
N SER A 267 -28.22 -3.11 3.86
CA SER A 267 -28.54 -1.99 2.99
C SER A 267 -29.94 -2.11 2.36
N PRO A 268 -30.78 -1.06 2.43
CA PRO A 268 -32.02 -0.98 1.66
C PRO A 268 -31.79 -0.54 0.20
N PHE A 269 -30.53 -0.34 -0.23
CA PHE A 269 -30.17 0.23 -1.53
C PHE A 269 -29.62 -0.81 -2.52
N VAL A 270 -29.62 -2.10 -2.16
CA VAL A 270 -29.11 -3.18 -3.02
C VAL A 270 -29.91 -3.35 -4.31
#